data_AF-A0A6G3X6W1-F1
#
_entry.id   AF-A0A6G3X6W1-F1
#
_cell.length_a   1.000
_cell.length_b   1.000
_cell.length_c   1.000
_cell.angle_alpha   90.00
_cell.angle_beta   90.00
_cell.angle_gamma   90.00
#
_symmetry.space_group_name_H-M   'P 1'
#
loop_
_entity.id
_entity.type
_entity.pdbx_description
1 polymer ?
#
loop_
_entity_poly.entity_id
_entity_poly.type
_entity_poly.pdbx_seq_one_letter_code
_entity_poly.pdbx_strand_id
1 'polypeptide(L)'
;KAGEKHDFKLEMFQDTGGASMFLRWETDGLKKQIVPESAFTPPADFEVYPVALNVAENGKRLQATFRDRVSDYRKVKDHLKIEVDTSPMPVKSVNRASDNPRALIIDLAAPVLKDQRVKVVYDGKGGVKSGTETVPEIGRTARNLSTHRLTTTWGDKLDKNHPLPEYPRPQQVRDQWKNLNGPWEFAGATEGEQPVFGKKLDEKI
;
A
#
# COMPACT_ATOMS: atom_id res chain seq x y z
N LYS A 1 -11.98 -28.65 6.35
CA LYS A 1 -13.26 -27.89 6.54
C LYS A 1 -12.96 -26.40 6.53
N ALA A 2 -13.94 -25.52 6.32
CA ALA A 2 -13.70 -24.07 6.44
C ALA A 2 -13.21 -23.74 7.86
N GLY A 3 -12.12 -22.98 7.98
CA GLY A 3 -11.51 -22.60 9.26
C GLY A 3 -10.67 -23.68 9.95
N GLU A 4 -10.53 -24.86 9.35
CA GLU A 4 -9.64 -25.91 9.86
C GLU A 4 -8.18 -25.58 9.55
N LYS A 5 -7.31 -25.67 10.56
CA LYS A 5 -5.87 -25.48 10.37
C LYS A 5 -5.27 -26.74 9.78
N HIS A 6 -4.43 -26.57 8.77
CA HIS A 6 -3.67 -27.64 8.15
C HIS A 6 -2.19 -27.32 8.23
N ASP A 7 -1.38 -28.34 8.51
CA ASP A 7 0.08 -28.20 8.46
C ASP A 7 0.51 -27.96 7.02
N PHE A 8 1.30 -26.91 6.82
CA PHE A 8 1.87 -26.56 5.53
C PHE A 8 3.38 -26.47 5.69
N LYS A 9 4.11 -27.34 4.99
CA LYS A 9 5.56 -27.30 4.89
C LYS A 9 5.95 -27.09 3.43
N LEU A 10 6.89 -26.19 3.21
CA LEU A 10 7.43 -25.90 1.90
C LEU A 10 8.95 -25.85 1.99
N GLU A 11 9.61 -26.67 1.18
CA GLU A 11 11.07 -26.67 1.03
C GLU A 11 11.39 -26.23 -0.40
N MET A 12 12.23 -25.22 -0.53
CA MET A 12 12.68 -24.73 -1.83
C MET A 12 14.20 -24.66 -1.83
N PHE A 13 14.80 -25.19 -2.90
CA PHE A 13 16.23 -25.10 -3.14
C PHE A 13 16.46 -24.41 -4.49
N GLN A 14 17.46 -23.54 -4.56
CA GLN A 14 17.96 -22.96 -5.79
C GLN A 14 19.49 -23.06 -5.79
N ASP A 15 20.05 -23.61 -6.86
CA ASP A 15 21.50 -23.75 -7.06
C ASP A 15 22.07 -22.52 -7.79
N THR A 16 21.59 -22.24 -9.00
CA THR A 16 22.00 -21.08 -9.81
C THR A 16 20.81 -20.46 -10.56
N GLY A 17 20.96 -19.24 -11.07
CA GLY A 17 19.92 -18.54 -11.84
C GLY A 17 18.89 -17.81 -10.99
N GLY A 18 17.64 -17.71 -11.47
CA GLY A 18 16.52 -17.12 -10.75
C GLY A 18 15.34 -18.09 -10.66
N ALA A 19 14.94 -18.45 -9.45
CA ALA A 19 13.74 -19.22 -9.18
C ALA A 19 12.60 -18.31 -8.71
N SER A 20 11.37 -18.65 -9.09
CA SER A 20 10.17 -17.99 -8.59
C SER A 20 9.11 -19.04 -8.29
N MET A 21 8.45 -18.90 -7.16
CA MET A 21 7.42 -19.82 -6.71
C MET A 21 6.18 -19.05 -6.27
N PHE A 22 5.01 -19.59 -6.61
CA PHE A 22 3.72 -19.01 -6.26
C PHE A 22 2.79 -20.12 -5.78
N LEU A 23 2.31 -20.02 -4.54
CA LEU A 23 1.23 -20.87 -4.04
C LEU A 23 -0.12 -20.24 -4.37
N ARG A 24 -0.98 -20.98 -5.06
CA ARG A 24 -2.35 -20.57 -5.41
C ARG A 24 -3.32 -21.66 -4.98
N TRP A 25 -4.53 -21.24 -4.58
CA TRP A 25 -5.63 -22.14 -4.25
C TRP A 25 -6.85 -21.87 -5.13
N GLU A 26 -7.72 -22.86 -5.23
CA GLU A 26 -9.01 -22.81 -5.94
C GLU A 26 -9.95 -23.82 -5.26
N THR A 27 -11.21 -23.46 -5.10
CA THR A 27 -12.27 -24.35 -4.58
C THR A 27 -13.58 -24.05 -5.29
N ASP A 28 -14.60 -24.89 -5.11
CA ASP A 28 -15.97 -24.52 -5.49
C ASP A 28 -16.35 -23.20 -4.81
N GLY A 29 -16.65 -22.17 -5.60
CA GLY A 29 -16.96 -20.81 -5.13
C GLY A 29 -15.76 -19.86 -4.94
N LEU A 30 -14.51 -20.31 -5.09
CA LEU A 30 -13.31 -19.48 -4.98
C LEU A 30 -12.46 -19.57 -6.25
N LYS A 31 -12.42 -18.48 -7.03
CA LYS A 31 -11.55 -18.40 -8.22
C LYS A 31 -10.08 -18.51 -7.83
N LYS A 32 -9.28 -19.10 -8.72
CA LYS A 32 -7.83 -19.25 -8.56
C LYS A 32 -7.15 -17.93 -8.19
N GLN A 33 -6.48 -17.90 -7.05
CA GLN A 33 -5.76 -16.72 -6.56
C GLN A 33 -4.56 -17.11 -5.71
N ILE A 34 -3.66 -16.16 -5.45
CA ILE A 34 -2.54 -16.32 -4.51
C ILE A 34 -3.11 -16.57 -3.12
N VAL A 35 -2.55 -17.55 -2.41
CA VAL A 35 -2.90 -17.76 -1.00
C VAL A 35 -2.46 -16.53 -0.20
N PRO A 36 -3.39 -15.79 0.44
CA PRO A 36 -3.03 -14.55 1.13
C PRO A 36 -2.16 -14.84 2.36
N GLU A 37 -1.30 -13.89 2.75
CA GLU A 37 -0.44 -14.02 3.95
C GLU A 37 -1.27 -14.33 5.20
N SER A 38 -2.48 -13.77 5.29
CA SER A 38 -3.43 -13.99 6.39
C SER A 38 -3.94 -15.43 6.53
N ALA A 39 -3.72 -16.29 5.53
CA ALA A 39 -4.06 -17.71 5.61
C ALA A 39 -2.96 -18.55 6.30
N PHE A 40 -1.77 -17.99 6.51
CA PHE A 40 -0.66 -18.67 7.17
C PHE A 40 -0.59 -18.29 8.65
N THR A 41 -0.41 -19.30 9.49
CA THR A 41 0.00 -19.10 10.89
C THR A 41 1.40 -19.67 11.08
N PRO A 42 2.27 -18.99 11.83
CA PRO A 42 3.58 -19.54 12.12
C PRO A 42 3.46 -20.80 13.02
N PRO A 43 4.48 -21.68 13.02
CA PRO A 43 4.58 -22.83 13.93
C PRO A 43 4.40 -22.44 15.41
N ALA A 44 3.98 -23.39 16.25
CA ALA A 44 3.70 -23.13 17.67
C ALA A 44 4.95 -22.67 18.47
N ASP A 45 6.13 -23.08 18.03
CA ASP A 45 7.45 -22.74 18.57
C ASP A 45 8.08 -21.50 17.91
N PHE A 46 7.38 -20.88 16.95
CA PHE A 46 7.88 -19.69 16.28
C PHE A 46 7.58 -18.44 17.11
N GLU A 47 8.60 -17.96 17.82
CA GLU A 47 8.49 -16.73 18.61
C GLU A 47 8.43 -15.49 17.71
N VAL A 48 7.22 -14.95 17.56
CA VAL A 48 7.01 -13.65 16.93
C VAL A 48 7.40 -12.56 17.91
N TYR A 49 8.52 -11.89 17.66
CA TYR A 49 8.86 -10.69 18.43
C TYR A 49 7.75 -9.64 18.31
N PRO A 50 7.14 -9.17 19.41
CA PRO A 50 5.92 -8.37 19.38
C PRO A 50 6.23 -6.91 19.05
N VAL A 51 6.15 -6.55 17.77
CA VAL A 51 6.25 -5.18 17.27
C VAL A 51 5.12 -4.88 16.29
N ALA A 52 4.35 -3.83 16.56
CA ALA A 52 3.31 -3.35 15.66
C ALA A 52 3.90 -2.33 14.69
N LEU A 53 3.77 -2.58 13.38
CA LEU A 53 4.30 -1.73 12.32
C LEU A 53 3.14 -1.13 11.52
N ASN A 54 3.04 0.20 11.53
CA ASN A 54 1.99 0.93 10.80
C ASN A 54 2.59 2.08 10.00
N VAL A 55 2.26 2.17 8.71
CA VAL A 55 2.47 3.40 7.94
C VAL A 55 1.34 4.36 8.29
N ALA A 56 1.67 5.60 8.64
CA ALA A 56 0.71 6.63 8.99
C ALA A 56 -0.13 7.08 7.78
N GLU A 57 -1.29 7.70 8.01
CA GLU A 57 -2.22 8.15 6.97
C GLU A 57 -1.60 9.09 5.93
N ASN A 58 -0.61 9.89 6.34
CA ASN A 58 0.12 10.79 5.46
C ASN A 58 1.14 10.07 4.54
N GLY A 59 1.35 8.77 4.73
CA GLY A 59 2.29 7.93 3.98
C GLY A 59 3.78 8.20 4.23
N LYS A 60 4.13 9.25 4.98
CA LYS A 60 5.52 9.72 5.15
C LYS A 60 6.22 9.17 6.38
N ARG A 61 5.48 8.51 7.27
CA ARG A 61 5.99 7.96 8.53
C ARG A 61 5.58 6.51 8.69
N LEU A 62 6.51 5.70 9.17
CA LEU A 62 6.23 4.37 9.70
C LEU A 62 6.45 4.41 11.21
N GLN A 63 5.48 3.90 11.96
CA GLN A 63 5.56 3.76 13.41
C GLN A 63 5.79 2.29 13.77
N ALA A 64 6.87 2.02 14.51
CA ALA A 64 7.14 0.73 15.13
C ALA A 64 6.84 0.83 16.64
N THR A 65 5.85 0.08 17.12
CA THR A 65 5.41 0.13 18.53
C THR A 65 5.77 -1.18 19.22
N PHE A 66 6.59 -1.08 20.26
CA PHE A 66 7.12 -2.19 21.04
C PHE A 66 6.27 -2.44 22.29
N ARG A 67 6.49 -3.59 22.94
CA ARG A 67 5.81 -3.95 24.19
C ARG A 67 6.12 -2.96 25.31
N ASP A 68 7.39 -2.60 25.45
CA ASP A 68 7.92 -1.76 26.53
C ASP A 68 8.62 -0.50 25.99
N ARG A 69 9.17 0.30 26.90
CA ARG A 69 9.89 1.52 26.55
C ARG A 69 11.06 1.21 25.62
N VAL A 70 11.17 1.96 24.53
CA VAL A 70 12.26 1.79 23.55
C VAL A 70 13.48 2.65 23.88
N SER A 71 14.67 2.03 23.83
CA SER A 71 15.98 2.68 24.03
C SER A 71 17.01 2.17 23.01
N ASP A 72 18.21 2.77 23.05
CA ASP A 72 19.38 2.38 22.23
C ASP A 72 19.13 2.37 20.70
N TYR A 73 18.13 3.12 20.22
CA TYR A 73 17.65 3.10 18.84
C TYR A 73 18.49 3.92 17.84
N ARG A 74 19.56 4.60 18.28
CA ARG A 74 20.29 5.58 17.45
C ARG A 74 20.93 4.98 16.20
N LYS A 75 21.29 3.70 16.23
CA LYS A 75 21.89 2.98 15.09
C LYS A 75 20.86 2.25 14.23
N VAL A 76 19.58 2.23 14.62
CA VAL A 76 18.55 1.44 13.92
C VAL A 76 18.46 1.82 12.44
N LYS A 77 18.63 3.11 12.10
CA LYS A 77 18.60 3.57 10.70
C LYS A 77 19.56 2.79 9.79
N ASP A 78 20.77 2.50 10.26
CA ASP A 78 21.81 1.83 9.46
C ASP A 78 21.58 0.31 9.33
N HIS A 79 20.66 -0.21 10.15
CA HIS A 79 20.32 -1.61 10.29
C HIS A 79 18.87 -1.93 9.84
N LEU A 80 18.18 -0.93 9.28
CA LEU A 80 16.79 -1.00 8.86
C LEU A 80 16.70 -0.91 7.34
N LYS A 81 16.11 -1.91 6.71
CA LYS A 81 15.74 -1.92 5.29
C LYS A 81 14.23 -1.87 5.18
N ILE A 82 13.73 -0.94 4.38
CA ILE A 82 12.31 -0.83 4.04
C ILE A 82 12.18 -0.97 2.53
N GLU A 83 11.26 -1.83 2.09
CA GLU A 83 10.86 -1.97 0.70
C GLU A 83 9.37 -1.64 0.59
N VAL A 84 9.01 -0.86 -0.41
CA VAL A 84 7.62 -0.58 -0.79
C VAL A 84 7.38 -1.27 -2.12
N ASP A 85 6.49 -2.27 -2.09
CA ASP A 85 6.32 -3.33 -3.08
C ASP A 85 7.64 -4.06 -3.36
N THR A 86 8.40 -3.60 -4.35
CA THR A 86 9.72 -4.13 -4.73
C THR A 86 10.82 -3.07 -4.77
N SER A 87 10.47 -1.82 -4.44
CA SER A 87 11.38 -0.69 -4.51
C SER A 87 11.97 -0.36 -3.13
N PRO A 88 13.30 -0.15 -3.01
CA PRO A 88 13.89 0.34 -1.78
C PRO A 88 13.28 1.69 -1.37
N MET A 89 12.89 1.82 -0.10
CA MET A 89 12.40 3.05 0.50
C MET A 89 13.46 3.59 1.46
N PRO A 90 14.20 4.66 1.09
CA PRO A 90 15.22 5.20 1.96
C PRO A 90 14.63 5.78 3.26
N VAL A 91 15.31 5.53 4.36
CA VAL A 91 14.94 6.05 5.69
C VAL A 91 15.65 7.38 5.93
N LYS A 92 14.90 8.44 6.22
CA LYS A 92 15.47 9.76 6.57
C LYS A 92 15.98 9.77 8.00
N SER A 93 15.14 9.36 8.95
CA SER A 93 15.43 9.39 10.39
C SER A 93 14.68 8.30 11.12
N VAL A 94 15.23 7.90 12.27
CA VAL A 94 14.57 7.04 13.25
C VAL A 94 14.65 7.76 14.59
N ASN A 95 13.51 8.11 15.15
CA ASN A 95 13.40 8.80 16.42
C ASN A 95 12.40 8.08 17.33
N ARG A 96 12.55 8.17 18.65
CA ARG A 96 11.46 7.77 19.54
C ARG A 96 10.32 8.78 19.45
N ALA A 97 9.08 8.31 19.45
CA ALA A 97 7.92 9.18 19.49
C ALA A 97 7.94 10.03 20.78
N SER A 98 7.57 11.30 20.67
CA SER A 98 7.58 12.24 21.80
C SER A 98 6.45 11.96 22.79
N ASP A 99 5.33 11.45 22.29
CA ASP A 99 4.09 11.16 23.00
C ASP A 99 3.96 9.69 23.41
N ASN A 100 4.74 8.79 22.79
CA ASN A 100 4.74 7.36 23.12
C ASN A 100 6.17 6.82 23.32
N PRO A 101 6.60 6.56 24.57
CA PRO A 101 7.95 6.08 24.85
C PRO A 101 8.21 4.64 24.37
N ARG A 102 7.18 3.92 23.90
CA ARG A 102 7.26 2.57 23.34
C ARG A 102 7.32 2.57 21.82
N ALA A 103 7.29 3.72 21.17
CA ALA A 103 7.22 3.82 19.71
C ALA A 103 8.47 4.47 19.12
N LEU A 104 8.94 3.93 18.01
CA LEU A 104 9.84 4.61 17.08
C LEU A 104 9.05 5.14 15.89
N ILE A 105 9.38 6.36 15.48
CA ILE A 105 8.92 7.02 14.26
C ILE A 105 10.07 6.98 13.27
N ILE A 106 9.80 6.38 12.12
CA ILE A 106 10.70 6.26 10.98
C ILE A 106 10.18 7.20 9.90
N ASP A 107 10.90 8.29 9.63
CA ASP A 107 10.56 9.20 8.54
C ASP A 107 11.07 8.63 7.21
N LEU A 108 10.17 8.53 6.23
CA LEU A 108 10.45 7.93 4.93
C LEU A 108 10.89 9.00 3.92
N ALA A 109 11.70 8.60 2.94
CA ALA A 109 12.18 9.52 1.91
C ALA A 109 11.06 10.05 1.01
N ALA A 110 10.07 9.21 0.72
CA ALA A 110 8.89 9.52 -0.08
C ALA A 110 7.63 8.98 0.62
N PRO A 111 6.44 9.52 0.31
CA PRO A 111 5.19 8.96 0.82
C PRO A 111 4.92 7.58 0.20
N VAL A 112 4.53 6.63 1.04
CA VAL A 112 3.92 5.36 0.62
C VAL A 112 2.52 5.65 0.09
N LEU A 113 2.16 5.10 -1.06
CA LEU A 113 0.81 5.23 -1.61
C LEU A 113 -0.16 4.28 -0.91
N LYS A 114 -1.46 4.59 -0.99
CA LYS A 114 -2.50 3.66 -0.57
C LYS A 114 -2.35 2.33 -1.30
N ASP A 115 -2.63 1.24 -0.59
CA ASP A 115 -2.68 -0.15 -1.07
C ASP A 115 -1.31 -0.77 -1.43
N GLN A 116 -0.21 -0.01 -1.36
CA GLN A 116 1.14 -0.57 -1.50
C GLN A 116 1.52 -1.44 -0.31
N ARG A 117 2.29 -2.50 -0.58
CA ARG A 117 2.84 -3.38 0.44
C ARG A 117 4.13 -2.80 1.00
N VAL A 118 4.30 -2.80 2.32
CA VAL A 118 5.52 -2.28 2.95
C VAL A 118 6.19 -3.37 3.75
N LYS A 119 7.37 -3.78 3.32
CA LYS A 119 8.20 -4.77 4.03
C LYS A 119 9.25 -4.03 4.85
N VAL A 120 9.38 -4.42 6.10
CA VAL A 120 10.33 -3.86 7.06
C VAL A 120 11.23 -4.98 7.54
N VAL A 121 12.54 -4.79 7.40
CA VAL A 121 13.56 -5.73 7.84
C VAL A 121 14.56 -4.98 8.72
N TYR A 122 14.70 -5.42 9.97
CA TYR A 122 15.76 -4.98 10.87
C TYR A 122 16.64 -6.19 11.18
N ASP A 123 17.95 -6.04 11.01
CA ASP A 123 18.92 -7.14 11.04
C ASP A 123 19.36 -7.57 12.45
N GLY A 124 18.76 -7.01 13.51
CA GLY A 124 19.10 -7.30 14.91
C GLY A 124 20.35 -6.57 15.45
N LYS A 125 21.12 -5.86 14.62
CA LYS A 125 22.45 -5.34 15.00
C LYS A 125 22.49 -3.87 15.39
N GLY A 126 21.37 -3.16 15.28
CA GLY A 126 21.23 -1.76 15.69
C GLY A 126 21.14 -1.53 17.21
N GLY A 127 21.11 -2.59 18.01
CA GLY A 127 21.17 -2.53 19.49
C GLY A 127 19.91 -2.02 20.18
N VAL A 128 18.80 -1.86 19.46
CA VAL A 128 17.54 -1.38 20.01
C VAL A 128 17.01 -2.32 21.08
N LYS A 129 16.49 -1.74 22.17
CA LYS A 129 15.91 -2.47 23.30
C LYS A 129 14.46 -2.11 23.53
N SER A 130 13.67 -3.09 23.97
CA SER A 130 12.33 -2.92 24.54
C SER A 130 12.40 -3.33 26.01
N GLY A 131 12.39 -2.35 26.92
CA GLY A 131 12.68 -2.61 28.32
C GLY A 131 14.11 -3.11 28.51
N THR A 132 14.29 -4.30 29.10
CA THR A 132 15.60 -4.94 29.28
C THR A 132 16.01 -5.84 28.12
N GLU A 133 15.08 -6.17 27.23
CA GLU A 133 15.30 -7.12 26.14
C GLU A 133 15.90 -6.43 24.92
N THR A 134 16.84 -7.11 24.26
CA THR A 134 17.35 -6.68 22.94
C THR A 134 16.39 -7.14 21.87
N VAL A 135 15.98 -6.22 20.98
CA VAL A 135 15.13 -6.55 19.84
C VAL A 135 15.93 -7.43 18.87
N PRO A 136 15.44 -8.64 18.53
CA PRO A 136 16.12 -9.55 17.61
C PRO A 136 15.98 -9.08 16.15
N GLU A 137 16.49 -9.88 15.22
CA GLU A 137 16.16 -9.71 13.81
C GLU A 137 14.64 -9.81 13.60
N ILE A 138 14.07 -8.87 12.84
CA ILE A 138 12.65 -8.87 12.47
C ILE A 138 12.49 -8.63 10.98
N GLY A 139 11.61 -9.41 10.34
CA GLY A 139 11.17 -9.22 8.97
C GLY A 139 9.65 -9.35 8.89
N ARG A 140 8.95 -8.25 8.65
CA ARG A 140 7.47 -8.19 8.72
C ARG A 140 6.90 -7.25 7.65
N THR A 141 5.65 -7.50 7.27
CA THR A 141 4.84 -6.55 6.51
C THR A 141 4.20 -5.53 7.47
N ALA A 142 4.35 -4.24 7.20
CA ALA A 142 3.67 -3.19 7.95
C ALA A 142 2.24 -2.99 7.44
N ARG A 143 1.32 -2.67 8.34
CA ARG A 143 -0.04 -2.26 7.96
C ARG A 143 0.03 -0.88 7.32
N ASN A 144 -0.46 -0.76 6.10
CA ASN A 144 -0.47 0.51 5.38
C ASN A 144 -1.79 1.26 5.63
N LEU A 145 -1.74 2.36 6.39
CA LEU A 145 -2.90 3.25 6.59
C LEU A 145 -2.85 4.48 5.67
N SER A 146 -1.85 4.57 4.78
CA SER A 146 -1.67 5.73 3.91
C SER A 146 -2.90 5.97 3.05
N THR A 147 -3.33 7.22 2.98
CA THR A 147 -4.37 7.68 2.06
C THR A 147 -3.78 8.34 0.81
N HIS A 148 -2.45 8.49 0.75
CA HIS A 148 -1.77 9.19 -0.34
C HIS A 148 -2.03 8.51 -1.69
N ARG A 149 -2.24 9.33 -2.72
CA ARG A 149 -2.36 8.89 -4.12
C ARG A 149 -1.25 9.55 -4.92
N LEU A 150 -0.78 8.84 -5.93
CA LEU A 150 0.07 9.45 -6.92
C LEU A 150 -0.79 10.42 -7.74
N THR A 151 -0.52 11.71 -7.62
CA THR A 151 -1.15 12.75 -8.42
C THR A 151 -0.11 13.42 -9.29
N THR A 152 -0.58 14.15 -10.30
CA THR A 152 0.25 15.06 -11.09
C THR A 152 -0.16 16.49 -10.78
N THR A 153 0.73 17.45 -11.03
CA THR A 153 0.41 18.87 -10.88
C THR A 153 -0.78 19.30 -11.73
N TRP A 154 -1.03 18.62 -12.86
CA TRP A 154 -2.23 18.82 -13.69
C TRP A 154 -3.47 18.20 -13.06
N GLY A 155 -3.36 16.98 -12.52
CA GLY A 155 -4.46 16.31 -11.81
C GLY A 155 -4.92 17.10 -10.58
N ASP A 156 -3.97 17.65 -9.82
CA ASP A 156 -4.27 18.49 -8.63
C ASP A 156 -4.95 19.82 -9.00
N LYS A 157 -4.73 20.31 -10.23
CA LYS A 157 -5.32 21.55 -10.75
C LYS A 157 -6.56 21.31 -11.61
N LEU A 158 -7.02 20.08 -11.75
CA LEU A 158 -8.18 19.76 -12.58
C LEU A 158 -9.43 20.40 -11.96
N ASP A 159 -9.97 21.41 -12.63
CA ASP A 159 -11.31 21.90 -12.35
C ASP A 159 -12.32 21.00 -13.07
N LYS A 160 -13.12 20.26 -12.30
CA LYS A 160 -14.14 19.36 -12.84
C LYS A 160 -15.25 20.11 -13.60
N ASN A 161 -15.47 21.39 -13.30
CA ASN A 161 -16.46 22.22 -13.99
C ASN A 161 -15.88 22.87 -15.24
N HIS A 162 -14.56 22.98 -15.32
CA HIS A 162 -13.83 23.53 -16.47
C HIS A 162 -12.69 22.58 -16.87
N PRO A 163 -13.02 21.36 -17.34
CA PRO A 163 -12.00 20.41 -17.75
C PRO A 163 -11.17 21.02 -18.87
N LEU A 164 -9.86 20.73 -18.85
CA LEU A 164 -8.91 21.32 -19.79
C LEU A 164 -9.43 21.15 -21.22
N PRO A 165 -9.56 22.24 -22.00
CA PRO A 165 -9.91 22.13 -23.39
C PRO A 165 -8.82 21.33 -24.08
N GLU A 166 -9.17 20.13 -24.53
CA GLU A 166 -8.27 19.34 -25.36
C GLU A 166 -8.22 20.06 -26.70
N TYR A 167 -7.25 20.98 -26.82
CA TYR A 167 -7.05 21.75 -28.04
C TYR A 167 -6.87 20.74 -29.18
N PRO A 168 -7.62 20.86 -30.30
CA PRO A 168 -7.56 19.84 -31.33
C PRO A 168 -6.14 19.73 -31.86
N ARG A 169 -5.73 18.49 -32.17
CA ARG A 169 -4.49 18.22 -32.91
C ARG A 169 -4.44 19.20 -34.12
N PRO A 170 -3.28 19.75 -34.51
CA PRO A 170 -3.20 20.74 -35.59
C PRO A 170 -3.90 20.35 -36.91
N GLN A 171 -4.09 19.05 -37.15
CA GLN A 171 -4.80 18.51 -38.32
C GLN A 171 -6.33 18.36 -38.15
N GLN A 172 -6.88 18.59 -36.95
CA GLN A 172 -8.29 18.43 -36.60
C GLN A 172 -8.96 19.74 -36.18
N VAL A 173 -8.37 20.87 -36.56
CA VAL A 173 -8.97 22.20 -36.35
C VAL A 173 -10.30 22.26 -37.11
N ARG A 174 -11.38 22.61 -36.41
CA ARG A 174 -12.73 22.76 -36.94
C ARG A 174 -13.26 24.12 -36.55
N ASP A 175 -13.94 24.79 -37.48
CA ASP A 175 -14.47 26.16 -37.25
C ASP A 175 -15.55 26.21 -36.16
N GLN A 176 -16.29 25.11 -35.95
CA GLN A 176 -17.33 24.97 -34.92
C GLN A 176 -16.96 23.92 -33.87
N TRP A 177 -15.72 23.94 -33.38
CA TRP A 177 -15.31 23.04 -32.30
C TRP A 177 -16.01 23.41 -30.97
N LYS A 178 -16.48 22.39 -30.25
CA LYS A 178 -17.04 22.52 -28.91
C LYS A 178 -16.42 21.48 -27.98
N ASN A 179 -15.96 21.91 -26.81
CA ASN A 179 -15.48 20.99 -25.78
C ASN A 179 -16.65 20.16 -25.24
N LEU A 180 -16.48 18.85 -25.26
CA LEU A 180 -17.43 17.85 -24.78
C LEU A 180 -16.91 17.14 -23.51
N ASN A 181 -15.77 17.57 -22.97
CA ASN A 181 -15.26 17.10 -21.70
C ASN A 181 -16.08 17.71 -20.56
N GLY A 182 -16.38 16.90 -19.54
CA GLY A 182 -17.13 17.31 -18.36
C GLY A 182 -18.14 16.25 -17.95
N PRO A 183 -18.91 16.51 -16.88
CA PRO A 183 -19.95 15.60 -16.45
C PRO A 183 -21.10 15.56 -17.46
N TRP A 184 -21.56 14.37 -17.81
CA TRP A 184 -22.69 14.13 -18.71
C TRP A 184 -23.89 13.64 -17.93
N GLU A 185 -25.06 14.18 -18.27
CA GLU A 185 -26.34 13.63 -17.81
C GLU A 185 -26.76 12.51 -18.75
N PHE A 186 -27.25 11.39 -18.21
CA PHE A 186 -27.73 10.26 -19.00
C PHE A 186 -28.95 9.59 -18.36
N ALA A 187 -29.65 8.79 -19.14
CA ALA A 187 -30.74 7.92 -18.71
C ALA A 187 -30.76 6.68 -19.62
N GLY A 188 -31.21 5.54 -19.08
CA GLY A 188 -31.54 4.38 -19.92
C GLY A 188 -32.69 4.69 -20.88
N ALA A 189 -32.67 4.07 -22.06
CA ALA A 189 -33.71 4.21 -23.07
C ALA A 189 -34.21 2.84 -23.54
N THR A 190 -35.47 2.78 -23.93
CA THR A 190 -36.08 1.60 -24.56
C THR A 190 -35.94 1.62 -26.08
N GLU A 191 -36.06 0.45 -26.73
CA GLU A 191 -35.93 0.36 -28.19
C GLU A 191 -36.99 1.24 -28.89
N GLY A 192 -36.54 2.12 -29.78
CA GLY A 192 -37.39 3.07 -30.51
C GLY A 192 -37.71 4.37 -29.76
N GLU A 193 -37.29 4.51 -28.50
CA GLU A 193 -37.46 5.73 -27.72
C GLU A 193 -36.66 6.90 -28.31
N GLN A 194 -37.33 8.05 -28.49
CA GLN A 194 -36.70 9.24 -29.05
C GLN A 194 -36.04 10.08 -27.96
N PRO A 195 -34.85 10.67 -28.21
CA PRO A 195 -34.17 11.50 -27.23
C PRO A 195 -35.01 12.74 -26.89
N VAL A 196 -35.15 13.02 -25.60
CA VAL A 196 -35.83 14.21 -25.10
C VAL A 196 -34.80 15.32 -24.89
N PHE A 197 -34.91 16.39 -25.67
CA PHE A 197 -34.04 17.56 -25.56
C PHE A 197 -34.60 18.58 -24.55
N GLY A 198 -33.73 19.33 -23.88
CA GLY A 198 -34.13 20.39 -22.94
C GLY A 198 -34.62 19.89 -21.57
N LYS A 199 -34.54 18.58 -21.31
CA LYS A 199 -34.85 17.97 -20.02
C LYS A 199 -33.57 17.57 -19.30
N LYS A 200 -33.53 17.76 -17.98
CA LYS A 200 -32.49 17.21 -17.11
C LYS A 200 -32.67 15.71 -16.97
N LEU A 201 -31.60 14.93 -17.15
CA LEU A 201 -31.65 13.47 -17.00
C LEU A 201 -31.23 13.04 -15.59
N ASP A 202 -31.64 11.83 -15.19
CA ASP A 202 -31.62 11.40 -13.79
C ASP A 202 -30.22 10.98 -13.30
N GLU A 203 -29.35 10.54 -14.20
CA GLU A 203 -28.02 10.03 -13.86
C GLU A 203 -26.89 10.94 -14.37
N LYS A 204 -25.69 10.85 -13.77
CA LYS A 204 -24.50 11.59 -14.17
C LYS A 204 -23.26 10.71 -14.24
N ILE A 205 -22.42 10.90 -15.27
CA ILE A 205 -21.08 10.31 -15.44
C ILE A 205 -20.02 11.38 -15.61
#